data_AF-A0A1V2M468-F1
#
_entry.id   AF-A0A1V2M468-F1
#
_cell.length_a   1.000
_cell.length_b   1.000
_cell.length_c   1.000
_cell.angle_alpha   90.00
_cell.angle_beta   90.00
_cell.angle_gamma   90.00
#
_symmetry.space_group_name_H-M   'P 1'
#
loop_
_entity.id
_entity.type
_entity.pdbx_description
1 polymer ?
#
loop_
_entity_poly.entity_id
_entity_poly.type
_entity_poly.pdbx_seq_one_letter_code
_entity_poly.pdbx_strand_id
1 'polypeptide(L)'
;MVTIEQKLTLFSKLMKQDISEEVKERRDEIERKYDELRATKEKEAEIKSQKYIEDYLKNSTIKNVEQESQIRLATKKKVVEAKEKLIAQILEEVKLKVQNFITTSNYETFLQNQVIEISTFIKENTNIILLLSVEDGKRHEEKIQEFLKENNISNVTFDTTSKIQLGGFILNVPEKNIQIDMTIDRLIEDKKEGMVEQILEEIEKGSDSHVA
;
A
#
# COMPACT_ATOMS: atom_id res chain seq x y z
N MET A 1 -69.03 59.71 -70.83
CA MET A 1 -68.79 60.62 -69.68
C MET A 1 -68.85 59.76 -68.43
N VAL A 2 -67.73 59.61 -67.71
CA VAL A 2 -67.65 58.74 -66.51
C VAL A 2 -68.27 59.49 -65.33
N THR A 3 -69.21 58.87 -64.60
CA THR A 3 -69.86 59.52 -63.45
C THR A 3 -68.95 59.54 -62.23
N ILE A 4 -69.16 60.52 -61.34
CA ILE A 4 -68.36 60.69 -60.11
C ILE A 4 -68.39 59.42 -59.24
N GLU A 5 -69.53 58.74 -59.19
CA GLU A 5 -69.71 57.47 -58.47
C GLU A 5 -68.83 56.33 -59.02
N GLN A 6 -68.65 56.25 -60.34
CA GLN A 6 -67.78 55.25 -60.97
C GLN A 6 -66.30 55.49 -60.62
N LYS A 7 -65.88 56.76 -60.53
CA LYS A 7 -64.52 57.11 -60.08
C LYS A 7 -64.30 56.79 -58.59
N LEU A 8 -65.28 57.08 -57.73
CA LEU A 8 -65.21 56.75 -56.29
C LEU A 8 -65.17 55.25 -56.04
N THR A 9 -65.93 54.47 -56.83
CA THR A 9 -65.92 53.01 -56.76
C THR A 9 -64.57 52.44 -57.20
N LEU A 10 -64.01 52.95 -58.31
CA LEU A 10 -62.70 52.54 -58.80
C LEU A 10 -61.58 52.89 -57.80
N PHE A 11 -61.59 54.11 -57.25
CA PHE A 11 -60.63 54.54 -56.22
C PHE A 11 -60.73 53.66 -54.96
N SER A 12 -61.94 53.36 -54.49
CA SER A 12 -62.14 52.48 -53.33
C SER A 12 -61.64 51.06 -53.59
N LYS A 13 -61.75 50.57 -54.84
CA LYS A 13 -61.24 49.25 -55.23
C LYS A 13 -59.72 49.21 -55.29
N LEU A 14 -59.09 50.25 -55.85
CA LEU A 14 -57.64 50.40 -55.88
C LEU A 14 -57.08 50.51 -54.46
N MET A 15 -57.65 51.37 -53.61
CA MET A 15 -57.28 51.49 -52.20
C MET A 15 -57.38 50.15 -51.44
N LYS A 16 -58.44 49.37 -51.67
CA LYS A 16 -58.58 48.04 -51.07
C LYS A 16 -57.54 47.05 -51.57
N GLN A 17 -57.16 47.13 -52.84
CA GLN A 17 -56.13 46.29 -53.41
C GLN A 17 -54.76 46.65 -52.85
N ASP A 18 -54.41 47.94 -52.80
CA ASP A 18 -53.15 48.42 -52.22
C ASP A 18 -53.02 48.02 -50.75
N ILE A 19 -54.09 48.20 -49.95
CA ILE A 19 -54.11 47.76 -48.55
C ILE A 19 -53.98 46.23 -48.45
N SER A 20 -54.63 45.47 -49.33
CA SER A 20 -54.53 44.01 -49.33
C SER A 20 -53.14 43.52 -49.71
N GLU A 21 -52.46 44.21 -50.63
CA GLU A 21 -51.08 43.92 -51.03
C GLU A 21 -50.12 44.23 -49.87
N GLU A 22 -50.25 45.40 -49.23
CA GLU A 22 -49.41 45.77 -48.08
C GLU A 22 -49.60 44.81 -46.89
N VAL A 23 -50.84 44.42 -46.59
CA VAL A 23 -51.13 43.44 -45.52
C VAL A 23 -50.51 42.08 -45.84
N LYS A 24 -50.54 41.66 -47.11
CA LYS A 24 -49.93 40.41 -47.55
C LYS A 24 -48.41 40.47 -47.43
N GLU A 25 -47.77 41.55 -47.88
CA GLU A 25 -46.33 41.73 -47.76
C GLU A 25 -45.86 41.73 -46.30
N ARG A 26 -46.56 42.46 -45.42
CA ARG A 26 -46.25 42.46 -43.98
C ARG A 26 -46.43 41.09 -43.35
N ARG A 27 -47.45 40.33 -43.77
CA ARG A 27 -47.66 38.96 -43.29
C ARG A 27 -46.53 38.03 -43.72
N ASP A 28 -46.14 38.09 -45.00
CA ASP A 28 -45.04 37.29 -45.55
C ASP A 28 -43.71 37.66 -44.85
N GLU A 29 -43.49 38.93 -44.52
CA GLU A 29 -42.31 39.38 -43.77
C GLU A 29 -42.29 38.86 -42.32
N ILE A 30 -43.44 38.87 -41.64
CA ILE A 30 -43.58 38.30 -40.29
C ILE A 30 -43.31 36.79 -40.30
N GLU A 31 -43.85 36.08 -41.29
CA GLU A 31 -43.68 34.63 -41.42
C GLU A 31 -42.20 34.27 -41.65
N ARG A 32 -41.50 35.00 -42.54
CA ARG A 32 -40.05 34.83 -42.74
C ARG A 32 -39.25 35.09 -41.46
N LYS A 33 -39.54 36.18 -40.75
CA LYS A 33 -38.85 36.51 -39.48
C LYS A 33 -39.10 35.45 -38.42
N TYR A 34 -40.31 34.90 -38.37
CA TYR A 34 -40.65 33.82 -37.44
C TYR A 34 -39.88 32.54 -37.76
N ASP A 35 -39.80 32.15 -39.03
CA ASP A 35 -39.06 30.97 -39.46
C ASP A 35 -37.56 31.09 -39.20
N GLU A 36 -36.98 32.27 -39.49
CA GLU A 36 -35.56 32.56 -39.17
C GLU A 36 -35.28 32.50 -37.67
N LEU A 37 -36.16 33.10 -36.86
CA LEU A 37 -36.02 33.08 -35.40
C LEU A 37 -36.16 31.65 -34.87
N ARG A 38 -37.13 30.88 -35.38
CA ARG A 38 -37.36 29.49 -35.00
C ARG A 38 -36.14 28.63 -35.33
N ALA A 39 -35.62 28.71 -36.56
CA ALA A 39 -34.44 27.96 -36.98
C ALA A 39 -33.21 28.31 -36.11
N THR A 40 -33.05 29.59 -35.78
CA THR A 40 -31.97 30.04 -34.88
C THR A 40 -32.11 29.45 -33.48
N LYS A 41 -33.32 29.46 -32.92
CA LYS A 41 -33.59 28.92 -31.58
C LYS A 41 -33.46 27.40 -31.52
N GLU A 42 -33.92 26.69 -32.55
CA GLU A 42 -33.73 25.23 -32.67
C GLU A 42 -32.24 24.89 -32.72
N LYS A 43 -31.44 25.61 -33.52
CA LYS A 43 -29.98 25.42 -33.58
C LYS A 43 -29.28 25.76 -32.26
N GLU A 44 -29.67 26.83 -31.58
CA GLU A 44 -29.14 27.18 -30.26
C GLU A 44 -29.43 26.09 -29.22
N ALA A 45 -30.66 25.53 -29.24
CA ALA A 45 -31.05 24.45 -28.34
C ALA A 45 -30.27 23.16 -28.61
N GLU A 46 -30.07 22.81 -29.88
CA GLU A 46 -29.28 21.64 -30.30
C GLU A 46 -27.82 21.77 -29.84
N ILE A 47 -27.19 22.92 -30.07
CA ILE A 47 -25.80 23.18 -29.62
C ILE A 47 -25.69 23.07 -28.09
N LYS A 48 -26.66 23.62 -27.35
CA LYS A 48 -26.66 23.53 -25.88
C LYS A 48 -26.83 22.11 -25.40
N SER A 49 -27.74 21.34 -26.03
CA SER A 49 -27.95 19.93 -25.71
C SER A 49 -26.70 19.12 -25.96
N GLN A 50 -26.04 19.34 -27.10
CA GLN A 50 -24.81 18.64 -27.46
C GLN A 50 -23.69 18.93 -26.46
N LYS A 51 -23.48 20.21 -26.09
CA LYS A 51 -22.51 20.59 -25.06
C LYS A 51 -22.80 19.94 -23.71
N TYR A 52 -24.07 19.91 -23.30
CA TYR A 52 -24.47 19.27 -22.06
C TYR A 52 -24.13 17.77 -22.05
N ILE A 53 -24.41 17.07 -23.15
CA ILE A 53 -24.07 15.65 -23.30
C ILE A 53 -22.56 15.45 -23.26
N GLU A 54 -21.78 16.28 -23.97
CA GLU A 54 -20.32 16.20 -23.98
C GLU A 54 -19.72 16.43 -22.59
N ASP A 55 -20.17 17.47 -21.88
CA ASP A 55 -19.72 17.77 -20.51
C ASP A 55 -20.11 16.63 -19.55
N TYR A 56 -21.31 16.08 -19.68
CA TYR A 56 -21.75 14.94 -18.88
C TYR A 56 -20.88 13.70 -19.14
N LEU A 57 -20.62 13.36 -20.40
CA LEU A 57 -19.78 12.22 -20.77
C LEU A 57 -18.34 12.39 -20.27
N LYS A 58 -17.79 13.60 -20.40
CA LYS A 58 -16.46 13.92 -19.89
C LYS A 58 -16.39 13.77 -18.38
N ASN A 59 -17.34 14.33 -17.65
CA ASN A 59 -17.40 14.24 -16.19
C ASN A 59 -17.62 12.79 -15.72
N SER A 60 -18.46 12.03 -16.42
CA SER A 60 -18.69 10.61 -16.14
C SER A 60 -17.41 9.79 -16.33
N THR A 61 -16.69 10.03 -17.43
CA THR A 61 -15.39 9.40 -17.69
C THR A 61 -14.38 9.69 -16.59
N ILE A 62 -14.26 10.96 -16.19
CA ILE A 62 -13.35 11.36 -15.10
C ILE A 62 -13.70 10.64 -13.80
N LYS A 63 -14.99 10.63 -13.42
CA LYS A 63 -15.46 9.94 -12.21
C LYS A 63 -15.18 8.43 -12.25
N ASN A 64 -15.36 7.78 -13.40
CA ASN A 64 -15.08 6.36 -13.55
C ASN A 64 -13.59 6.07 -13.36
N VAL A 65 -12.71 6.88 -13.94
CA VAL A 65 -11.25 6.75 -13.78
C VAL A 65 -10.84 6.97 -12.32
N GLU A 66 -11.41 7.98 -11.65
CA GLU A 66 -11.17 8.23 -10.23
C GLU A 66 -11.61 7.04 -9.36
N GLN A 67 -12.80 6.51 -9.60
CA GLN A 67 -13.32 5.34 -8.88
C GLN A 67 -12.44 4.11 -9.10
N GLU A 68 -12.04 3.83 -10.34
CA GLU A 68 -11.15 2.70 -10.64
C GLU A 68 -9.80 2.85 -9.94
N SER A 69 -9.25 4.06 -9.93
CA SER A 69 -8.00 4.38 -9.21
C SER A 69 -8.15 4.14 -7.71
N GLN A 70 -9.24 4.61 -7.09
CA GLN A 70 -9.53 4.40 -5.67
C GLN A 70 -9.65 2.91 -5.34
N ILE A 71 -10.37 2.14 -6.16
CA ILE A 71 -10.52 0.69 -5.99
C ILE A 71 -9.15 0.01 -6.08
N ARG A 72 -8.33 0.37 -7.08
CA ARG A 72 -6.98 -0.20 -7.26
C ARG A 72 -6.09 0.06 -6.04
N LEU A 73 -6.09 1.28 -5.52
CA LEU A 73 -5.32 1.66 -4.34
C LEU A 73 -5.82 0.91 -3.09
N ALA A 74 -7.13 0.83 -2.89
CA ALA A 74 -7.72 0.09 -1.78
C ALA A 74 -7.37 -1.40 -1.82
N THR A 75 -7.43 -2.02 -3.01
CA THR A 75 -7.03 -3.42 -3.19
C THR A 75 -5.55 -3.62 -2.91
N LYS A 76 -4.68 -2.75 -3.46
CA LYS A 76 -3.22 -2.83 -3.19
C LYS A 76 -2.93 -2.72 -1.70
N LYS A 77 -3.61 -1.81 -1.00
CA LYS A 77 -3.47 -1.65 0.45
C LYS A 77 -3.85 -2.93 1.20
N LYS A 78 -5.00 -3.53 0.88
CA LYS A 78 -5.44 -4.80 1.49
C LYS A 78 -4.45 -5.95 1.25
N VAL A 79 -3.86 -6.03 0.07
CA VAL A 79 -2.83 -7.03 -0.24
C VAL A 79 -1.59 -6.85 0.62
N VAL A 80 -1.11 -5.61 0.76
CA VAL A 80 0.04 -5.30 1.63
C VAL A 80 -0.26 -5.65 3.08
N GLU A 81 -1.42 -5.23 3.60
CA GLU A 81 -1.84 -5.55 4.98
C GLU A 81 -1.93 -7.07 5.23
N ALA A 82 -2.43 -7.83 4.24
CA ALA A 82 -2.47 -9.28 4.33
C ALA A 82 -1.07 -9.92 4.34
N LYS A 83 -0.16 -9.42 3.50
CA LYS A 83 1.25 -9.86 3.48
C LYS A 83 1.94 -9.58 4.82
N GLU A 84 1.79 -8.37 5.35
CA GLU A 84 2.35 -7.98 6.66
C GLU A 84 1.83 -8.85 7.80
N LYS A 85 0.52 -9.13 7.81
CA LYS A 85 -0.08 -10.00 8.82
C LYS A 85 0.49 -11.42 8.75
N LEU A 86 0.65 -11.98 7.56
CA LEU A 86 1.20 -13.32 7.37
C LEU A 86 2.66 -13.38 7.82
N ILE A 87 3.48 -12.39 7.46
CA ILE A 87 4.87 -12.27 7.91
C ILE A 87 4.93 -12.23 9.43
N ALA A 88 4.10 -11.39 10.07
CA ALA A 88 4.07 -11.29 11.53
C ALA A 88 3.69 -12.64 12.19
N GLN A 89 2.73 -13.37 11.63
CA GLN A 89 2.34 -14.70 12.11
C GLN A 89 3.49 -15.70 12.01
N ILE A 90 4.20 -15.74 10.88
CA ILE A 90 5.33 -16.65 10.67
C ILE A 90 6.47 -16.32 11.63
N LEU A 91 6.80 -15.03 11.81
CA LEU A 91 7.84 -14.61 12.76
C LEU A 91 7.49 -14.99 14.19
N GLU A 92 6.22 -14.91 14.57
CA GLU A 92 5.77 -15.36 15.88
C GLU A 92 5.88 -16.89 16.04
N GLU A 93 5.52 -17.66 15.00
CA GLU A 93 5.74 -19.11 15.00
C GLU A 93 7.22 -19.49 15.12
N VAL A 94 8.11 -18.74 14.48
CA VAL A 94 9.57 -18.93 14.63
C VAL A 94 9.98 -18.70 16.08
N LYS A 95 9.52 -17.63 16.72
CA LYS A 95 9.79 -17.38 18.15
C LYS A 95 9.27 -18.50 19.04
N LEU A 96 8.06 -18.99 18.81
CA LEU A 96 7.50 -20.11 19.57
C LEU A 96 8.32 -21.40 19.38
N LYS A 97 8.79 -21.68 18.17
CA LYS A 97 9.68 -22.81 17.89
C LYS A 97 11.02 -22.67 18.62
N VAL A 98 11.57 -21.46 18.68
CA VAL A 98 12.80 -21.16 19.45
C VAL A 98 12.56 -21.34 20.96
N GLN A 99 11.45 -20.84 21.48
CA GLN A 99 11.06 -21.05 22.89
C GLN A 99 10.90 -22.53 23.24
N ASN A 100 10.41 -23.35 22.32
CA ASN A 100 10.39 -24.80 22.53
C ASN A 100 11.81 -25.38 22.45
N PHE A 101 12.62 -24.95 21.48
CA PHE A 101 13.99 -25.42 21.28
C PHE A 101 14.86 -25.23 22.54
N ILE A 102 14.77 -24.09 23.21
CA ILE A 102 15.58 -23.78 24.41
C ILE A 102 15.28 -24.73 25.60
N THR A 103 14.12 -25.39 25.59
CA THR A 103 13.76 -26.39 26.62
C THR A 103 14.31 -27.78 26.30
N THR A 104 14.87 -28.00 25.11
CA THR A 104 15.37 -29.30 24.67
C THR A 104 16.83 -29.51 25.03
N SER A 105 17.28 -30.77 25.08
CA SER A 105 18.70 -31.10 25.28
C SER A 105 19.61 -30.57 24.17
N ASN A 106 19.08 -30.36 22.96
CA ASN A 106 19.84 -29.85 21.83
C ASN A 106 20.29 -28.40 22.00
N TYR A 107 19.63 -27.65 22.88
CA TYR A 107 20.01 -26.28 23.21
C TYR A 107 21.38 -26.21 23.91
N GLU A 108 21.70 -27.21 24.73
CA GLU A 108 23.01 -27.29 25.40
C GLU A 108 24.13 -27.44 24.37
N THR A 109 23.96 -28.34 23.39
CA THR A 109 24.91 -28.50 22.28
C THR A 109 25.04 -27.22 21.45
N PHE A 110 23.94 -26.48 21.27
CA PHE A 110 23.98 -25.19 20.60
C PHE A 110 24.83 -24.16 21.36
N LEU A 111 24.65 -24.03 22.68
CA LEU A 111 25.45 -23.14 23.51
C LEU A 111 26.94 -23.51 23.47
N GLN A 112 27.26 -24.81 23.57
CA GLN A 112 28.63 -25.31 23.47
C GLN A 112 29.26 -24.94 22.12
N ASN A 113 28.54 -25.13 21.02
CA ASN A 113 29.02 -24.78 19.69
C ASN A 113 29.28 -23.27 19.55
N GLN A 114 28.41 -22.41 20.09
CA GLN A 114 28.63 -20.96 20.08
C GLN A 114 29.87 -20.57 20.91
N VAL A 115 30.12 -21.22 22.03
CA VAL A 115 31.35 -21.01 22.82
C VAL A 115 32.59 -21.44 22.03
N ILE A 116 32.52 -22.54 21.28
CA ILE A 116 33.63 -22.99 20.41
C ILE A 116 33.93 -21.96 19.33
N GLU A 117 32.90 -21.41 18.70
CA GLU A 117 33.02 -20.41 17.61
C GLU A 117 33.86 -19.21 18.04
N ILE A 118 33.69 -18.76 19.29
CA ILE A 118 34.41 -17.61 19.86
C ILE A 118 35.57 -18.01 20.77
N SER A 119 35.93 -19.30 20.84
CA SER A 119 36.92 -19.82 21.79
C SER A 119 38.31 -19.22 21.61
N THR A 120 38.73 -18.93 20.38
CA THR A 120 39.98 -18.22 20.09
C THR A 120 39.97 -16.83 20.70
N PHE A 121 38.88 -16.09 20.50
CA PHE A 121 38.71 -14.76 21.10
C PHE A 121 38.71 -14.85 22.63
N ILE A 122 38.05 -15.86 23.20
CA ILE A 122 38.07 -16.08 24.65
C ILE A 122 39.51 -16.30 25.14
N LYS A 123 40.31 -17.14 24.48
CA LYS A 123 41.69 -17.46 24.90
C LYS A 123 42.65 -16.27 24.83
N GLU A 124 42.40 -15.30 23.95
CA GLU A 124 43.25 -14.11 23.77
C GLU A 124 42.94 -12.96 24.74
N ASN A 125 41.90 -13.09 25.56
CA ASN A 125 41.44 -12.05 26.48
C ASN A 125 41.48 -12.53 27.93
N THR A 126 41.50 -11.59 28.88
CA THR A 126 41.44 -11.88 30.32
C THR A 126 40.17 -11.29 30.92
N ASN A 127 39.75 -11.80 32.07
CA ASN A 127 38.58 -11.28 32.82
C ASN A 127 37.29 -11.25 31.99
N ILE A 128 36.98 -12.37 31.32
CA ILE A 128 35.78 -12.47 30.50
C ILE A 128 34.57 -12.76 31.38
N ILE A 129 33.46 -12.09 31.10
CA ILE A 129 32.17 -12.31 31.74
C ILE A 129 31.19 -12.85 30.70
N LEU A 130 30.71 -14.06 30.92
CA LEU A 130 29.67 -14.71 30.12
C LEU A 130 28.32 -14.44 30.79
N LEU A 131 27.53 -13.57 30.17
CA LEU A 131 26.20 -13.18 30.64
C LEU A 131 25.16 -14.13 30.06
N LEU A 132 24.46 -14.85 30.95
CA LEU A 132 23.38 -15.76 30.60
C LEU A 132 22.01 -15.16 30.98
N SER A 133 20.93 -15.69 30.41
CA SER A 133 19.60 -15.42 30.96
C SER A 133 19.50 -15.98 32.37
N VAL A 134 18.58 -15.46 33.19
CA VAL A 134 18.38 -15.95 34.57
C VAL A 134 17.98 -17.43 34.58
N GLU A 135 17.27 -17.90 33.56
CA GLU A 135 16.89 -19.32 33.43
C GLU A 135 18.06 -20.18 32.98
N ASP A 136 18.86 -19.70 32.02
CA ASP A 136 20.02 -20.43 31.51
C ASP A 136 21.15 -20.52 32.52
N GLY A 137 21.38 -19.47 33.30
CA GLY A 137 22.32 -19.51 34.43
C GLY A 137 21.98 -20.63 35.40
N LYS A 138 20.69 -20.81 35.73
CA LYS A 138 20.25 -21.89 36.63
C LYS A 138 20.38 -23.29 36.04
N ARG A 139 20.26 -23.44 34.72
CA ARG A 139 20.16 -24.75 34.05
C ARG A 139 21.44 -25.22 33.38
N HIS A 140 22.26 -24.29 32.88
CA HIS A 140 23.34 -24.58 31.95
C HIS A 140 24.70 -24.05 32.42
N GLU A 141 24.78 -23.16 33.41
CA GLU A 141 26.05 -22.58 33.87
C GLU A 141 27.10 -23.65 34.25
N GLU A 142 26.73 -24.61 35.09
CA GLU A 142 27.63 -25.69 35.54
C GLU A 142 28.17 -26.51 34.36
N LYS A 143 27.31 -26.87 33.43
CA LYS A 143 27.68 -27.66 32.25
C LYS A 143 28.55 -26.89 31.26
N ILE A 144 28.27 -25.60 31.06
CA ILE A 144 29.12 -24.73 30.25
C ILE A 144 30.49 -24.58 30.93
N GLN A 145 30.52 -24.45 32.25
CA GLN A 145 31.77 -24.37 33.01
C GLN A 145 32.61 -25.65 32.89
N GLU A 146 31.98 -26.82 32.96
CA GLU A 146 32.64 -28.11 32.70
C GLU A 146 33.20 -28.17 31.28
N PHE A 147 32.39 -27.83 30.28
CA PHE A 147 32.78 -27.81 28.88
C PHE A 147 33.96 -26.85 28.62
N LEU A 148 33.97 -25.67 29.23
CA LEU A 148 35.08 -24.72 29.13
C LEU A 148 36.38 -25.29 29.71
N LYS A 149 36.31 -25.97 30.86
CA LYS A 149 37.47 -26.62 31.48
C LYS A 149 38.05 -27.72 30.58
N GLU A 150 37.20 -28.56 29.99
CA GLU A 150 37.61 -29.61 29.05
C GLU A 150 38.33 -29.03 27.82
N ASN A 151 37.97 -27.81 27.41
CA ASN A 151 38.57 -27.10 26.27
C ASN A 151 39.77 -26.20 26.65
N ASN A 152 40.29 -26.34 27.88
CA ASN A 152 41.39 -25.54 28.46
C ASN A 152 41.09 -24.03 28.50
N ILE A 153 39.86 -23.66 28.86
CA ILE A 153 39.40 -22.29 29.03
C ILE A 153 39.04 -22.06 30.50
N SER A 154 39.79 -21.19 31.19
CA SER A 154 39.64 -20.95 32.63
C SER A 154 39.50 -19.47 33.02
N ASN A 155 39.54 -18.58 32.04
CA ASN A 155 39.52 -17.12 32.18
C ASN A 155 38.11 -16.50 32.08
N VAL A 156 37.08 -17.32 32.30
CA VAL A 156 35.67 -16.96 32.16
C VAL A 156 34.99 -16.98 33.52
N THR A 157 34.23 -15.94 33.79
CA THR A 157 33.28 -15.83 34.91
C THR A 157 31.86 -15.74 34.36
N PHE A 158 30.88 -16.17 35.14
CA PHE A 158 29.47 -16.15 34.74
C PHE A 158 28.72 -15.08 35.53
N ASP A 159 27.76 -14.45 34.87
CA ASP A 159 26.78 -13.57 35.49
C ASP A 159 25.45 -13.68 34.73
N THR A 160 24.37 -13.15 35.29
CA THR A 160 23.03 -13.24 34.71
C THR A 160 22.52 -11.87 34.29
N THR A 161 21.71 -11.83 33.24
CA THR A 161 21.09 -10.60 32.75
C THR A 161 19.65 -10.82 32.32
N SER A 162 18.81 -9.79 32.49
CA SER A 162 17.43 -9.76 32.00
C SER A 162 17.31 -9.27 30.56
N LYS A 163 18.43 -8.98 29.90
CA LYS A 163 18.45 -8.50 28.50
C LYS A 163 18.19 -9.63 27.49
N ILE A 164 18.46 -10.87 27.86
CA ILE A 164 18.33 -12.06 27.01
C ILE A 164 16.93 -12.63 27.21
N GLN A 165 16.14 -12.75 26.14
CA GLN A 165 14.77 -13.25 26.21
C GLN A 165 14.63 -14.66 25.66
N LEU A 166 15.29 -14.95 24.54
CA LEU A 166 15.15 -16.22 23.82
C LEU A 166 16.33 -17.19 24.04
N GLY A 167 17.34 -16.78 24.83
CA GLY A 167 18.52 -17.59 25.14
C GLY A 167 19.76 -17.20 24.34
N GLY A 168 20.78 -18.04 24.42
CA GLY A 168 22.15 -17.70 24.06
C GLY A 168 22.86 -16.96 25.20
N PHE A 169 23.93 -16.26 24.86
CA PHE A 169 24.72 -15.54 25.86
C PHE A 169 25.31 -14.25 25.29
N ILE A 170 25.75 -13.37 26.19
CA ILE A 170 26.52 -12.19 25.82
C ILE A 170 27.89 -12.29 26.47
N LEU A 171 28.93 -12.26 25.65
CA LEU A 171 30.30 -12.19 26.13
C LEU A 171 30.68 -10.73 26.36
N ASN A 172 31.22 -10.42 27.53
CA ASN A 172 31.69 -9.10 27.90
C ASN A 172 33.17 -9.16 28.32
N VAL A 173 33.98 -8.24 27.79
CA VAL A 173 35.39 -8.04 28.15
C VAL A 173 35.54 -6.63 28.72
N PRO A 174 35.39 -6.43 30.05
CA PRO A 174 35.39 -5.11 30.66
C PRO A 174 36.65 -4.30 30.38
N GLU A 175 37.82 -4.95 30.39
CA GLU A 175 39.12 -4.29 30.17
C GLU A 175 39.24 -3.61 28.81
N LYS A 176 38.57 -4.16 27.80
CA LYS A 176 38.60 -3.66 26.42
C LYS A 176 37.32 -2.95 26.02
N ASN A 177 36.33 -2.88 26.92
CA ASN A 177 34.98 -2.39 26.62
C ASN A 177 34.36 -3.07 25.38
N ILE A 178 34.56 -4.38 25.25
CA ILE A 178 34.03 -5.18 24.13
C ILE A 178 32.86 -6.01 24.64
N GLN A 179 31.76 -6.00 23.89
CA GLN A 179 30.62 -6.86 24.11
C GLN A 179 30.27 -7.59 22.80
N ILE A 180 30.20 -8.92 22.86
CA ILE A 180 29.81 -9.78 21.75
C ILE A 180 28.49 -10.43 22.12
N ASP A 181 27.44 -10.12 21.37
CA ASP A 181 26.11 -10.64 21.57
C ASP A 181 25.92 -11.89 20.71
N MET A 182 25.81 -13.05 21.35
CA MET A 182 25.57 -14.35 20.73
C MET A 182 24.15 -14.85 21.04
N THR A 183 23.24 -13.95 21.41
CA THR A 183 21.86 -14.31 21.75
C THR A 183 21.07 -14.78 20.54
N ILE A 184 20.08 -15.64 20.79
CA ILE A 184 19.12 -16.04 19.75
C ILE A 184 18.26 -14.84 19.35
N ASP A 185 18.02 -13.90 20.28
CA ASP A 185 17.35 -12.62 20.02
C ASP A 185 18.02 -11.87 18.86
N ARG A 186 19.35 -11.69 18.94
CA ARG A 186 20.14 -11.07 17.87
C ARG A 186 20.15 -11.89 16.59
N LEU A 187 20.30 -13.22 16.70
CA LEU A 187 20.31 -14.09 15.53
C LEU A 187 19.01 -13.99 14.72
N ILE A 188 17.86 -13.92 15.40
CA ILE A 188 16.56 -13.74 14.75
C ILE A 188 16.49 -12.37 14.07
N GLU A 189 16.92 -11.30 14.75
CA GLU A 189 16.87 -9.95 14.17
C GLU A 189 17.81 -9.84 12.95
N ASP A 190 19.03 -10.38 13.03
CA ASP A 190 20.00 -10.40 11.92
C ASP A 190 19.49 -11.20 10.70
N LYS A 191 18.64 -12.21 10.91
CA LYS A 191 18.06 -13.04 9.84
C LYS A 191 16.67 -12.60 9.41
N LYS A 192 16.06 -11.65 10.10
CA LYS A 192 14.67 -11.24 9.90
C LYS A 192 14.41 -10.72 8.50
N GLU A 193 15.28 -9.83 7.99
CA GLU A 193 15.14 -9.29 6.63
C GLU A 193 15.17 -10.41 5.58
N GLY A 194 16.14 -11.32 5.68
CA GLY A 194 16.22 -12.48 4.77
C GLY A 194 15.04 -13.45 4.89
N MET A 195 14.51 -13.66 6.10
CA MET A 195 13.28 -14.45 6.29
C MET A 195 12.08 -13.76 5.62
N VAL A 196 11.95 -12.44 5.77
CA VAL A 196 10.87 -11.65 5.16
C VAL A 196 10.95 -11.72 3.63
N GLU A 197 12.14 -11.58 3.06
CA GLU A 197 12.37 -11.71 1.61
C GLU A 197 11.95 -13.10 1.10
N GLN A 198 12.39 -14.16 1.77
CA GLN A 198 12.02 -15.53 1.42
C GLN A 198 10.51 -15.79 1.51
N ILE A 199 9.86 -15.28 2.55
CA ILE A 199 8.40 -15.39 2.72
C ILE A 199 7.69 -14.68 1.56
N LEU A 200 8.13 -13.47 1.20
CA LEU A 200 7.54 -12.70 0.11
C LEU A 200 7.73 -13.39 -1.25
N GLU A 201 8.91 -13.92 -1.53
CA GLU A 201 9.18 -14.69 -2.75
C GLU A 201 8.27 -15.92 -2.87
N GLU A 202 8.08 -16.68 -1.79
CA GLU A 202 7.21 -17.85 -1.81
C GLU A 202 5.73 -17.47 -1.97
N ILE A 203 5.29 -16.35 -1.37
CA ILE A 203 3.95 -15.81 -1.61
C ILE A 203 3.76 -15.44 -3.08
N GLU A 204 4.77 -14.85 -3.72
CA GLU A 204 4.73 -14.46 -5.13
C GLU A 204 4.69 -15.67 -6.06
N LYS A 205 5.53 -16.69 -5.82
CA LYS A 205 5.48 -17.96 -6.57
C LYS A 205 4.13 -18.66 -6.46
N GLY A 206 3.53 -18.66 -5.26
CA GLY A 206 2.20 -19.21 -5.04
C GLY A 206 1.11 -18.44 -5.81
N SER A 207 1.25 -17.13 -5.96
CA SER A 207 0.29 -16.31 -6.71
C SER A 207 0.33 -16.52 -8.22
N ASP A 208 1.51 -16.77 -8.80
CA ASP A 208 1.65 -17.06 -10.24
C ASP A 208 1.14 -18.45 -10.63
N SER A 209 1.16 -19.41 -9.69
CA SER A 209 0.71 -20.79 -9.94
C SER A 209 -0.82 -20.95 -10.09
N HIS A 210 -1.60 -19.93 -9.75
CA HIS A 210 -3.06 -19.94 -9.85
C HIS A 210 -3.63 -19.11 -11.01
N VAL A 211 -2.76 -18.61 -11.91
CA VAL A 211 -3.15 -17.84 -13.11
C VAL A 211 -2.90 -18.64 -14.41
N ALA A 212 -2.51 -19.91 -14.32
CA ALA A 212 -2.32 -20.83 -15.45
C ALA A 212 -3.47 -21.84 -15.61
#